data_AF-A0A2H1WTD2-F1
#
_entry.id   AF-A0A2H1WTD2-F1
#
_cell.length_a   1.000
_cell.length_b   1.000
_cell.length_c   1.000
_cell.angle_alpha   90.00
_cell.angle_beta   90.00
_cell.angle_gamma   90.00
#
_symmetry.space_group_name_H-M   'P 1'
#
loop_
_entity.id
_entity.type
_entity.pdbx_description
1 polymer ?
#
loop_
_entity_poly.entity_id
_entity_poly.type
_entity_poly.pdbx_seq_one_letter_code
_entity_poly.pdbx_strand_id
1 'polypeptide(L)'
;MPRTSRSGKLSEEEKKKRRREQKKLSIRRARAKMDDAALEERRRKDRERYKAKKQLGQLKTIKDYTPREQRQIRKIWREKAKKKRDKEKAKKRERDFVQENTPASSSSFSRIQVGRAMATRNRRRLMAENNILKRRVLELESKMAKYRM
;
A
#
# COMPACT_ATOMS: atom_id res chain seq x y z
N MET A 1 4.36 -44.95 -19.61
CA MET A 1 4.92 -44.31 -18.40
C MET A 1 3.78 -43.82 -17.51
N PRO A 2 3.69 -44.26 -16.24
CA PRO A 2 2.61 -43.84 -15.35
C PRO A 2 2.88 -42.43 -14.80
N ARG A 3 1.90 -41.53 -14.94
CA ARG A 3 1.97 -40.17 -14.38
C ARG A 3 1.82 -40.26 -12.87
N THR A 4 2.91 -40.15 -12.12
CA THR A 4 2.89 -40.05 -10.66
C THR A 4 2.12 -38.80 -10.25
N SER A 5 0.91 -38.96 -9.71
CA SER A 5 0.12 -37.90 -9.11
C SER A 5 0.78 -37.44 -7.80
N ARG A 6 1.69 -36.46 -7.88
CA ARG A 6 2.19 -35.74 -6.70
C ARG A 6 1.08 -34.83 -6.15
N SER A 7 0.16 -35.41 -5.39
CA SER A 7 -0.70 -34.64 -4.49
C SER A 7 -0.76 -35.34 -3.14
N GLY A 8 0.28 -35.12 -2.32
CA GLY A 8 0.14 -35.31 -0.88
C GLY A 8 -1.07 -34.51 -0.39
N LYS A 9 -1.89 -35.11 0.46
CA LYS A 9 -3.08 -34.46 1.04
C LYS A 9 -2.63 -33.26 1.88
N LEU A 10 -2.57 -32.08 1.28
CA LEU A 10 -2.34 -30.81 1.97
C LEU A 10 -3.33 -30.67 3.13
N SER A 11 -2.85 -30.19 4.28
CA SER A 11 -3.69 -29.87 5.43
C SER A 11 -4.76 -28.84 5.04
N GLU A 12 -5.92 -28.87 5.70
CA GLU A 12 -7.00 -27.90 5.46
C GLU A 12 -6.53 -26.45 5.65
N GLU A 13 -5.61 -26.21 6.58
CA GLU A 13 -5.01 -24.89 6.78
C GLU A 13 -4.12 -24.46 5.60
N GLU A 14 -3.34 -25.39 5.06
CA GLU A 14 -2.46 -25.14 3.91
C GLU A 14 -3.26 -24.92 2.62
N LYS A 15 -4.34 -25.68 2.42
CA LYS A 15 -5.30 -25.46 1.33
C LYS A 15 -5.91 -24.05 1.42
N LYS A 16 -6.31 -23.63 2.63
CA LYS A 16 -6.88 -22.30 2.87
C LYS A 16 -5.86 -21.19 2.63
N LYS A 17 -4.60 -21.39 3.04
CA LYS A 17 -3.48 -20.48 2.79
C LYS A 17 -3.19 -20.35 1.30
N ARG A 18 -3.08 -21.47 0.59
CA ARG A 18 -2.88 -21.52 -0.87
C ARG A 18 -4.01 -20.83 -1.63
N ARG A 19 -5.28 -21.05 -1.27
CA ARG A 19 -6.42 -20.32 -1.87
C ARG A 19 -6.32 -18.81 -1.65
N ARG A 20 -5.96 -18.37 -0.43
CA ARG A 20 -5.77 -16.94 -0.13
C ARG A 20 -4.62 -16.33 -0.95
N GLU A 21 -3.51 -17.05 -1.10
CA GLU A 21 -2.36 -16.62 -1.87
C GLU A 21 -2.66 -16.55 -3.37
N GLN A 22 -3.33 -17.57 -3.93
CA GLN A 22 -3.80 -17.56 -5.32
C GLN A 22 -4.76 -16.39 -5.59
N LYS A 23 -5.70 -16.12 -4.68
CA LYS A 23 -6.59 -14.95 -4.79
C LYS A 23 -5.81 -13.63 -4.76
N LYS A 24 -4.82 -13.49 -3.86
CA LYS A 24 -3.94 -12.31 -3.83
C LYS A 24 -3.16 -12.15 -5.14
N LEU A 25 -2.63 -13.24 -5.69
CA LEU A 25 -1.85 -13.23 -6.92
C LEU A 25 -2.71 -12.86 -8.13
N SER A 26 -3.91 -13.44 -8.23
CA SER A 26 -4.90 -13.12 -9.26
C SER A 26 -5.28 -11.63 -9.24
N ILE A 27 -5.57 -11.09 -8.05
CA ILE A 27 -5.85 -9.65 -7.89
C ILE A 27 -4.64 -8.80 -8.30
N ARG A 28 -3.42 -9.22 -7.95
CA ARG A 28 -2.18 -8.51 -8.33
C ARG A 28 -2.00 -8.48 -9.85
N ARG A 29 -2.18 -9.62 -10.52
CA ARG A 29 -2.12 -9.73 -11.99
C ARG A 29 -3.20 -8.89 -12.67
N ALA A 30 -4.43 -8.92 -12.15
CA ALA A 30 -5.52 -8.10 -12.67
C ALA A 30 -5.20 -6.60 -12.54
N ARG A 31 -4.65 -6.15 -11.41
CA ARG A 31 -4.24 -4.75 -11.21
C ARG A 31 -3.04 -4.35 -12.08
N ALA A 32 -2.10 -5.26 -12.32
CA ALA A 32 -0.94 -5.01 -13.17
C ALA A 32 -1.30 -4.91 -14.67
N LYS A 33 -2.48 -5.42 -15.06
CA LYS A 33 -3.04 -5.32 -16.41
C LYS A 33 -3.95 -4.10 -16.62
N MET A 34 -4.14 -3.26 -15.60
CA MET A 34 -4.96 -2.05 -15.72
C MET A 34 -4.07 -0.88 -16.09
N ASP A 35 -4.32 -0.30 -17.26
CA ASP A 35 -3.70 0.95 -17.69
C ASP A 35 -4.12 2.12 -16.78
N ASP A 36 -3.29 3.16 -16.73
CA ASP A 36 -3.55 4.35 -15.90
C ASP A 36 -4.91 5.00 -16.23
N ALA A 37 -5.33 4.95 -17.50
CA ALA A 37 -6.64 5.42 -17.95
C ALA A 37 -7.81 4.62 -17.33
N ALA A 38 -7.70 3.28 -17.27
CA ALA A 38 -8.71 2.41 -16.68
C ALA A 38 -8.78 2.56 -15.14
N LEU A 39 -7.65 2.91 -14.50
CA LEU A 39 -7.62 3.26 -13.08
C LEU A 39 -8.34 4.59 -12.80
N GLU A 40 -8.14 5.60 -13.63
CA GLU A 40 -8.78 6.90 -13.46
C GLU A 40 -10.30 6.82 -13.74
N GLU A 41 -10.73 6.05 -14.74
CA GLU A 41 -12.15 5.78 -14.99
C GLU A 41 -12.82 5.09 -13.79
N ARG A 42 -12.13 4.12 -13.17
CA ARG A 42 -12.62 3.47 -11.96
C ARG A 42 -12.74 4.45 -10.79
N ARG A 43 -11.75 5.32 -10.58
CA ARG A 43 -11.81 6.38 -9.57
C ARG A 43 -12.99 7.33 -9.84
N ARG A 44 -13.25 7.66 -11.10
CA ARG A 44 -14.39 8.49 -11.51
C ARG A 44 -15.72 7.83 -11.13
N LYS A 45 -15.92 6.56 -11.48
CA LYS A 45 -17.10 5.76 -11.12
C LYS A 45 -17.29 5.67 -9.60
N ASP A 46 -16.22 5.48 -8.84
CA ASP A 46 -16.29 5.46 -7.37
C ASP A 46 -16.70 6.83 -6.79
N ARG A 47 -16.19 7.94 -7.34
CA ARG A 47 -16.62 9.30 -6.95
C ARG A 47 -18.09 9.54 -7.27
N GLU A 48 -18.55 9.15 -8.45
CA GLU A 48 -19.96 9.25 -8.87
C GLU A 48 -20.88 8.44 -7.96
N ARG A 49 -20.49 7.20 -7.64
CA ARG A 49 -21.24 6.33 -6.72
C ARG A 49 -21.32 6.92 -5.32
N TYR A 50 -20.24 7.55 -4.85
CA TYR A 50 -20.24 8.24 -3.56
C TYR A 50 -21.16 9.47 -3.57
N LYS A 51 -21.14 10.27 -4.64
CA LYS A 51 -22.07 11.40 -4.82
C LYS A 51 -23.52 10.94 -4.80
N ALA A 52 -23.85 9.87 -5.54
CA ALA A 52 -25.19 9.30 -5.57
C ALA A 52 -25.65 8.82 -4.18
N LYS A 53 -24.80 8.09 -3.45
CA LYS A 53 -25.12 7.65 -2.08
C LYS A 53 -25.29 8.80 -1.08
N LYS A 54 -24.53 9.89 -1.27
CA LYS A 54 -24.67 11.10 -0.47
C LYS A 54 -25.99 11.81 -0.77
N GLN A 55 -26.38 11.93 -2.03
CA GLN A 55 -27.67 12.49 -2.44
C GLN A 55 -28.85 11.66 -1.92
N LEU A 56 -28.74 10.33 -1.94
CA LEU A 56 -29.75 9.41 -1.41
C LEU A 56 -29.81 9.36 0.14
N GLY A 57 -29.00 10.14 0.86
CA GLY A 57 -28.97 10.13 2.33
C GLY A 57 -28.47 8.83 2.97
N GLN A 58 -27.96 7.89 2.17
CA GLN A 58 -27.46 6.58 2.65
C GLN A 58 -26.10 6.70 3.34
N LEU A 59 -25.40 7.81 3.14
CA LEU A 59 -24.16 8.13 3.84
C LEU A 59 -24.46 9.04 5.03
N LYS A 60 -24.71 8.44 6.20
CA LYS A 60 -24.86 9.18 7.46
C LYS A 60 -23.49 9.53 8.04
N THR A 61 -23.28 10.80 8.33
CA THR A 61 -22.18 11.26 9.18
C THR A 61 -22.55 11.10 10.65
N ILE A 62 -21.58 11.17 11.56
CA ILE A 62 -21.85 10.99 13.00
C ILE A 62 -22.88 12.01 13.53
N LYS A 63 -22.98 13.20 12.93
CA LYS A 63 -23.93 14.24 13.31
C LYS A 63 -25.38 13.85 13.00
N ASP A 64 -25.60 12.98 12.03
CA ASP A 64 -26.92 12.57 11.55
C ASP A 64 -27.52 11.44 12.40
N TYR A 65 -26.77 10.94 13.39
CA TYR A 65 -27.23 9.92 14.32
C TYR A 65 -27.75 10.53 15.61
N THR A 66 -28.68 9.83 16.28
CA THR A 66 -29.16 10.23 17.60
C THR A 66 -28.02 10.23 18.63
N PRO A 67 -28.10 11.01 19.73
CA PRO A 67 -27.05 11.03 20.75
C PRO A 67 -26.72 9.65 21.34
N ARG A 68 -27.70 8.75 21.41
CA ARG A 68 -27.51 7.36 21.87
C ARG A 68 -26.67 6.54 20.88
N GLU A 69 -27.01 6.59 19.59
CA GLU A 69 -26.25 5.91 18.54
C GLU A 69 -24.83 6.49 18.39
N GLN A 70 -24.69 7.82 18.49
CA GLN A 70 -23.38 8.46 18.50
C GLN A 70 -22.49 7.92 19.62
N ARG A 71 -23.04 7.73 20.83
CA ARG A 71 -22.31 7.13 21.96
C ARG A 71 -21.87 5.69 21.64
N GLN A 72 -22.74 4.89 21.04
CA GLN A 72 -22.42 3.51 20.64
C GLN A 72 -21.32 3.47 19.56
N ILE A 73 -21.42 4.31 18.53
CA ILE A 73 -20.40 4.42 17.48
C ILE A 73 -19.05 4.84 18.07
N ARG A 74 -19.04 5.85 18.94
CA ARG A 74 -17.81 6.30 19.63
C ARG A 74 -17.23 5.22 20.55
N LYS A 75 -18.07 4.40 21.20
CA LYS A 75 -17.61 3.24 21.98
C LYS A 75 -16.87 2.24 21.08
N ILE A 76 -17.46 1.88 19.93
CA ILE A 76 -16.82 0.98 18.94
C ILE A 76 -15.49 1.57 18.45
N TRP A 77 -15.42 2.88 18.19
CA TRP A 77 -14.18 3.54 17.78
C TRP A 77 -13.10 3.44 18.86
N ARG A 78 -13.45 3.69 20.14
CA ARG A 78 -12.52 3.56 21.26
C ARG A 78 -11.99 2.13 21.41
N GLU A 79 -12.86 1.13 21.30
CA GLU A 79 -12.47 -0.29 21.35
C GLU A 79 -11.53 -0.67 20.20
N LYS A 80 -11.85 -0.27 18.96
CA LYS A 80 -10.99 -0.51 17.80
C LYS A 80 -9.63 0.18 17.97
N ALA A 81 -9.61 1.42 18.46
CA ALA A 81 -8.39 2.16 18.73
C ALA A 81 -7.54 1.50 19.83
N LYS A 82 -8.16 1.01 20.90
CA LYS A 82 -7.48 0.23 21.95
C LYS A 82 -6.88 -1.05 21.37
N LYS A 83 -7.68 -1.85 20.66
CA LYS A 83 -7.22 -3.10 20.00
C LYS A 83 -6.05 -2.87 19.05
N LYS A 84 -6.05 -1.76 18.28
CA LYS A 84 -4.94 -1.39 17.41
C LYS A 84 -3.66 -1.12 18.23
N ARG A 85 -3.76 -0.28 19.27
CA ARG A 85 -2.63 0.04 20.17
C ARG A 85 -2.07 -1.22 20.84
N ASP A 86 -2.93 -2.09 21.34
CA ASP A 86 -2.52 -3.33 22.00
C ASP A 86 -1.81 -4.26 21.01
N LYS A 87 -2.30 -4.35 19.77
CA LYS A 87 -1.63 -5.10 18.70
C LYS A 87 -0.27 -4.51 18.34
N GLU A 88 -0.12 -3.19 18.31
CA GLU A 88 1.17 -2.53 18.08
C GLU A 88 2.14 -2.79 19.24
N LYS A 89 1.68 -2.72 20.48
CA LYS A 89 2.46 -3.09 21.67
C LYS A 89 2.90 -4.55 21.62
N ALA A 90 2.02 -5.47 21.27
CA ALA A 90 2.35 -6.89 21.15
C ALA A 90 3.41 -7.13 20.07
N LYS A 91 3.26 -6.50 18.89
CA LYS A 91 4.27 -6.55 17.82
C LYS A 91 5.61 -5.95 18.25
N LYS A 92 5.60 -4.88 19.05
CA LYS A 92 6.82 -4.30 19.58
C LYS A 92 7.52 -5.30 20.50
N ARG A 93 6.80 -5.86 21.48
CA ARG A 93 7.32 -6.92 22.36
C ARG A 93 7.85 -8.12 21.59
N GLU A 94 7.15 -8.55 20.55
CA GLU A 94 7.61 -9.65 19.67
C GLU A 94 8.92 -9.31 18.97
N ARG A 95 9.07 -8.08 18.46
CA ARG A 95 10.34 -7.62 17.86
C ARG A 95 11.46 -7.51 18.88
N ASP A 96 11.17 -6.94 20.05
CA ASP A 96 12.13 -6.75 21.13
C ASP A 96 12.62 -8.13 21.60
N PHE A 97 11.71 -9.09 21.81
CA PHE A 97 12.04 -10.48 22.14
C PHE A 97 12.91 -11.15 21.07
N VAL A 98 12.56 -11.01 19.79
CA VAL A 98 13.39 -11.53 18.69
C VAL A 98 14.76 -10.87 18.69
N GLN A 99 14.85 -9.56 18.93
CA GLN A 99 16.13 -8.85 18.97
C GLN A 99 17.01 -9.27 20.15
N GLU A 100 16.43 -9.49 21.33
CA GLU A 100 17.14 -9.96 22.53
C GLU A 100 17.62 -11.42 22.40
N ASN A 101 16.83 -12.27 21.75
CA ASN A 101 17.12 -13.70 21.60
C ASN A 101 17.82 -14.06 20.28
N THR A 102 18.00 -13.10 19.37
CA THR A 102 18.83 -13.29 18.19
C THR A 102 20.22 -12.76 18.52
N PRO A 103 21.26 -13.61 18.60
CA PRO A 103 22.62 -13.14 18.85
C PRO A 103 22.98 -12.10 17.78
N ALA A 104 23.73 -11.07 18.17
CA ALA A 104 24.19 -10.05 17.25
C ALA A 104 24.89 -10.73 16.07
N SER A 105 24.22 -10.75 14.92
CA SER A 105 24.80 -11.20 13.67
C SER A 105 26.08 -10.40 13.50
N SER A 106 27.23 -11.07 13.53
CA SER A 106 28.54 -10.51 13.17
C SER A 106 28.34 -9.55 12.00
N SER A 107 28.96 -8.36 12.08
CA SER A 107 28.89 -7.25 11.12
C SER A 107 29.08 -7.73 9.69
N SER A 108 28.00 -8.27 9.13
CA SER A 108 27.86 -8.62 7.74
C SER A 108 26.79 -7.69 7.26
N PHE A 109 27.22 -6.52 6.80
CA PHE A 109 26.40 -5.61 6.02
C PHE A 109 25.61 -6.43 5.00
N SER A 110 24.34 -6.70 5.30
CA SER A 110 23.55 -7.54 4.41
C SER A 110 23.55 -6.85 3.05
N ARG A 111 23.96 -7.57 1.99
CA ARG A 111 24.00 -7.05 0.60
C ARG A 111 22.69 -6.34 0.22
N ILE A 112 21.58 -6.76 0.82
CA ILE A 112 20.24 -6.20 0.70
C ILE A 112 20.13 -4.78 1.30
N GLN A 113 20.68 -4.53 2.50
CA GLN A 113 20.66 -3.19 3.11
C GLN A 113 21.54 -2.20 2.34
N VAL A 114 22.74 -2.62 1.92
CA VAL A 114 23.64 -1.80 1.08
C VAL A 114 22.98 -1.47 -0.26
N GLY A 115 22.36 -2.46 -0.91
CA GLY A 115 21.60 -2.24 -2.16
C GLY A 115 20.44 -1.26 -2.00
N ARG A 116 19.70 -1.32 -0.89
CA ARG A 116 18.61 -0.36 -0.61
C ARG A 116 19.12 1.06 -0.38
N ALA A 117 20.23 1.22 0.35
CA ALA A 117 20.84 2.53 0.59
C ALA A 117 21.41 3.15 -0.70
N MET A 118 22.02 2.32 -1.56
CA MET A 118 22.48 2.76 -2.87
C MET A 118 21.32 3.16 -3.80
N ALA A 119 20.24 2.39 -3.82
CA ALA A 119 19.05 2.70 -4.61
C ALA A 119 18.39 4.03 -4.19
N THR A 120 18.31 4.31 -2.88
CA THR A 120 17.76 5.59 -2.38
C THR A 120 18.68 6.76 -2.71
N ARG A 121 20.01 6.59 -2.63
CA ARG A 121 20.99 7.61 -3.03
C ARG A 121 20.91 7.92 -4.52
N ASN A 122 20.88 6.90 -5.38
CA ASN A 122 20.75 7.06 -6.82
C ASN A 122 19.43 7.76 -7.21
N ARG A 123 18.32 7.40 -6.56
CA ARG A 123 17.03 8.07 -6.79
C ARG A 123 17.09 9.57 -6.48
N ARG A 124 17.75 9.97 -5.38
CA ARG A 124 17.92 11.39 -5.03
C ARG A 124 18.76 12.13 -6.06
N ARG A 125 19.85 11.51 -6.52
CA ARG A 125 20.72 12.07 -7.57
C ARG A 125 19.95 12.30 -8.87
N LEU A 126 19.24 11.27 -9.35
CA LEU A 126 18.44 11.36 -10.57
C LEU A 126 17.35 12.43 -10.46
N MET A 127 16.70 12.57 -9.31
CA MET A 127 15.72 13.64 -9.09
C MET A 127 16.34 15.04 -9.19
N ALA A 128 17.53 15.24 -8.62
CA ALA A 128 18.24 16.51 -8.71
C ALA A 128 18.64 16.83 -10.16
N GLU A 129 19.22 15.87 -10.87
CA GLU A 129 19.58 15.99 -12.29
C GLU A 129 18.34 16.31 -13.15
N ASN A 130 17.23 15.61 -12.93
CA ASN A 130 15.99 15.83 -13.67
C ASN A 130 15.42 17.25 -13.41
N ASN A 131 15.53 17.74 -12.18
CA ASN A 131 15.12 19.11 -11.85
C ASN A 131 16.00 20.17 -12.53
N ILE A 132 17.32 19.94 -12.61
CA ILE A 132 18.24 20.81 -13.33
C ILE A 132 17.89 20.83 -14.82
N LEU A 133 17.68 19.66 -15.43
CA LEU A 133 17.31 19.53 -16.83
C LEU A 133 15.99 20.24 -17.13
N LYS A 134 14.97 20.07 -16.28
CA LYS A 134 13.69 20.78 -16.43
C LYS A 134 13.85 22.31 -16.42
N ARG A 135 14.68 22.85 -15.51
CA ARG A 135 14.97 24.28 -15.48
C ARG A 135 15.68 24.73 -16.76
N ARG A 136 16.61 23.93 -17.26
CA ARG A 136 17.34 24.23 -18.49
C ARG A 136 16.42 24.21 -19.71
N VAL A 137 15.49 23.27 -19.79
CA VAL A 137 14.48 23.21 -20.86
C VAL A 137 13.63 24.47 -20.85
N LEU A 138 13.10 24.89 -19.68
CA LEU A 138 12.32 26.13 -19.57
C LEU A 138 13.11 27.38 -19.99
N GLU A 139 14.40 27.44 -19.65
CA GLU A 139 15.28 28.54 -20.06
C GLU A 139 15.54 28.55 -21.57
N LEU A 140 15.68 27.37 -22.18
CA LEU A 140 15.84 27.25 -23.64
C LEU A 140 14.54 27.58 -24.37
N GLU A 141 13.39 27.14 -23.84
CA GLU A 141 12.06 27.46 -24.36
C GLU A 141 11.80 28.97 -24.34
N SER A 142 12.15 29.66 -23.23
CA SER A 142 11.99 31.11 -23.16
C SER A 142 12.92 31.86 -24.11
N LYS A 143 14.16 31.38 -24.28
CA LYS A 143 15.10 31.91 -25.29
C LYS A 143 14.60 31.70 -26.71
N MET A 144 14.07 30.52 -27.04
CA MET A 144 13.50 30.25 -28.36
C MET A 144 12.23 31.07 -28.62
N ALA A 145 11.38 31.27 -27.60
CA ALA A 145 10.19 32.11 -27.73
C ALA A 145 10.54 33.55 -28.12
N LYS A 146 11.67 34.09 -27.65
CA LYS A 146 12.17 35.42 -28.03
C LYS A 146 12.50 35.53 -29.53
N TYR A 147 12.89 34.44 -30.18
CA TYR A 147 13.26 34.39 -31.60
C TYR A 147 12.18 33.77 -32.51
N ARG A 148 10.99 33.51 -31.98
CA ARG A 148 9.82 33.02 -32.74
C ARG A 148 8.84 34.14 -33.17
N MET A 149 9.21 35.40 -32.94
CA MET A 149 8.66 36.57 -33.65
C MET A 149 9.32 36.66 -35.03
#